data_AF-A0A6M4WV58-F1
#
_entry.id   AF-A0A6M4WV58-F1
#
_cell.length_a   1.000
_cell.length_b   1.000
_cell.length_c   1.000
_cell.angle_alpha   90.00
_cell.angle_beta   90.00
_cell.angle_gamma   90.00
#
_symmetry.space_group_name_H-M   'P 1'
#
loop_
_entity.id
_entity.type
_entity.pdbx_description
1 polymer ?
#
loop_
_entity_poly.entity_id
_entity_poly.type
_entity_poly.pdbx_seq_one_letter_code
_entity_poly.pdbx_strand_id
1 'polypeptide(L)'
;MNTKRVNSAAGVILAALTQNRTAAGIALALESAQMLMSPETAAELEKLRAEVAALRAERHTTNEALDDVVRELRARKTPDPDRSAEKLSRILAPSPAGEHEVFVHHSYLVGHDLPETGGPR
;
A
#
# COMPACT_ATOMS: atom_id res chain seq x y z
N MET A 1 -6.10 -19.61 -13.45
CA MET A 1 -7.25 -20.47 -13.82
C MET A 1 -7.74 -21.18 -12.57
N ASN A 2 -9.03 -21.10 -12.21
CA ASN A 2 -9.54 -21.72 -10.98
C ASN A 2 -9.90 -23.20 -11.24
N THR A 3 -8.98 -24.10 -10.91
CA THR A 3 -9.08 -25.54 -11.18
C THR A 3 -10.31 -26.19 -10.54
N LYS A 4 -10.75 -25.73 -9.36
CA LYS A 4 -11.94 -26.23 -8.68
C LYS A 4 -13.21 -25.95 -9.48
N ARG A 5 -13.38 -24.70 -9.96
CA ARG A 5 -14.55 -24.32 -10.78
C ARG A 5 -14.56 -25.07 -12.12
N VAL A 6 -13.39 -25.25 -12.73
CA VAL A 6 -13.25 -26.00 -13.99
C VAL A 6 -13.64 -27.47 -13.80
N ASN A 7 -13.16 -28.13 -12.74
CA ASN A 7 -13.52 -29.53 -12.45
C ASN A 7 -15.01 -29.69 -12.12
N SER A 8 -15.59 -28.74 -11.39
CA SER A 8 -17.02 -28.71 -11.11
C SER A 8 -17.84 -28.61 -12.41
N ALA A 9 -17.44 -27.73 -13.34
CA ALA A 9 -18.12 -27.59 -14.62
C ALA A 9 -18.00 -28.85 -15.47
N ALA A 10 -16.82 -29.48 -15.48
CA ALA A 10 -16.59 -30.74 -16.18
C ALA A 10 -17.52 -31.85 -15.65
N GLY A 11 -17.74 -31.92 -14.33
CA GLY A 11 -18.69 -32.86 -13.73
C GLY A 11 -20.13 -32.64 -14.18
N VAL A 12 -20.59 -31.38 -14.22
CA VAL A 12 -21.94 -31.03 -14.69
C VAL A 12 -22.11 -31.37 -16.18
N ILE A 13 -21.11 -31.05 -17.00
CA ILE A 13 -21.13 -31.36 -18.44
C ILE A 13 -21.16 -32.87 -18.66
N LEU A 14 -20.31 -33.63 -17.96
CA LEU A 14 -20.28 -35.09 -18.05
C LEU A 14 -21.65 -35.70 -17.67
N ALA A 15 -22.24 -35.24 -16.57
CA ALA A 15 -23.55 -35.71 -16.12
C ALA A 15 -24.69 -35.36 -17.10
N ALA A 16 -24.61 -34.22 -17.78
CA ALA A 16 -25.58 -33.87 -18.83
C ALA A 16 -25.37 -34.71 -20.10
N LEU A 17 -24.11 -34.99 -20.47
CA LEU A 17 -23.77 -35.84 -21.61
C LEU A 17 -24.22 -37.29 -21.42
N THR A 18 -24.07 -37.86 -20.21
CA THR A 18 -24.56 -39.22 -19.91
C THR A 18 -26.08 -39.35 -20.00
N GLN A 19 -26.81 -38.24 -19.89
CA GLN A 19 -28.26 -38.16 -20.12
C GLN A 19 -28.63 -37.88 -21.58
N ASN A 20 -27.67 -37.93 -22.53
CA ASN A 20 -27.86 -37.57 -23.94
C ASN A 20 -28.46 -36.17 -24.14
N ARG A 21 -28.11 -35.19 -23.30
CA ARG A 21 -28.58 -33.80 -23.46
C ARG A 21 -27.90 -33.13 -24.66
N THR A 22 -28.67 -32.30 -25.37
CA THR A 22 -28.14 -31.42 -26.42
C THR A 22 -27.29 -30.30 -25.82
N ALA A 23 -26.57 -29.56 -26.66
CA ALA A 23 -25.80 -28.39 -26.22
C ALA A 23 -26.64 -27.37 -25.43
N ALA A 24 -27.90 -27.13 -25.85
CA ALA A 24 -28.83 -26.26 -25.13
C ALA A 24 -29.16 -26.82 -23.73
N GLY A 25 -29.34 -28.13 -23.59
CA GLY A 25 -29.56 -28.78 -22.30
C GLY A 25 -28.35 -28.69 -21.37
N ILE A 26 -27.13 -28.76 -21.91
CA ILE A 26 -25.89 -28.56 -21.15
C ILE A 26 -25.77 -27.11 -20.68
N ALA A 27 -26.07 -26.14 -21.56
CA ALA A 27 -26.07 -24.73 -21.18
C ALA A 27 -27.07 -24.44 -20.04
N LEU A 28 -28.28 -24.98 -20.12
CA LEU A 28 -29.27 -24.89 -19.04
C LEU A 28 -28.79 -25.55 -17.74
N ALA A 29 -28.13 -26.71 -17.83
CA ALA A 29 -27.58 -27.37 -16.64
C ALA A 29 -26.50 -26.50 -15.96
N LEU A 30 -25.60 -25.90 -16.74
CA LEU A 30 -24.57 -24.99 -16.23
C LEU A 30 -25.15 -23.70 -15.64
N GLU A 31 -26.19 -23.15 -16.28
CA GLU A 31 -26.95 -22.01 -15.77
C GLU A 31 -27.62 -22.35 -14.44
N SER A 32 -28.31 -23.50 -14.36
CA SER A 32 -28.97 -23.97 -13.13
C SER A 32 -28.00 -24.24 -11.98
N ALA A 33 -26.77 -24.64 -12.31
CA ALA A 33 -25.67 -24.79 -11.36
C ALA A 33 -24.95 -23.47 -11.04
N GLN A 34 -25.47 -22.33 -11.54
CA GLN A 34 -24.93 -20.98 -11.36
C GLN A 34 -23.44 -20.88 -11.74
N MET A 35 -23.05 -21.64 -12.76
CA MET A 35 -21.66 -21.70 -13.23
C MET A 35 -21.36 -20.71 -14.35
N LEU A 36 -22.41 -20.21 -15.01
CA LEU A 36 -22.30 -19.18 -16.03
C LEU A 36 -22.37 -17.79 -15.39
N MET A 37 -21.68 -16.85 -16.01
CA MET A 37 -21.70 -15.45 -15.64
C MET A 37 -22.77 -14.76 -16.49
N SER A 38 -23.62 -13.93 -15.86
CA SER A 38 -24.59 -13.14 -16.61
C SER A 38 -23.86 -12.12 -17.51
N PRO A 39 -24.43 -11.75 -18.67
CA PRO A 39 -23.82 -10.77 -19.55
C PRO A 39 -23.63 -9.41 -18.87
N GLU A 40 -24.53 -9.02 -17.97
CA GLU A 40 -24.43 -7.79 -17.17
C GLU A 40 -23.22 -7.85 -16.23
N THR A 41 -23.04 -8.98 -15.54
CA THR A 41 -21.90 -9.19 -14.62
C THR A 41 -20.58 -9.17 -15.39
N ALA A 42 -20.56 -9.76 -16.60
CA ALA A 42 -19.38 -9.75 -17.45
C ALA A 42 -19.01 -8.33 -17.90
N ALA A 43 -20.01 -7.54 -18.34
CA ALA A 43 -19.82 -6.15 -18.74
C ALA A 43 -19.36 -5.26 -17.58
N GLU A 44 -19.90 -5.47 -16.38
CA GLU A 44 -19.47 -4.74 -15.18
C GLU A 44 -18.03 -5.06 -14.81
N LEU A 45 -17.62 -6.33 -14.87
CA LEU A 45 -16.23 -6.73 -14.64
C LEU A 45 -15.27 -6.12 -15.65
N GLU A 46 -15.67 -6.01 -16.91
CA GLU A 46 -14.88 -5.34 -17.95
C GLU A 46 -14.71 -3.85 -17.62
N LYS A 47 -15.80 -3.15 -17.27
CA LYS A 47 -15.76 -1.75 -16.85
C LYS A 47 -14.85 -1.54 -15.64
N LEU A 48 -14.99 -2.37 -14.61
CA LEU A 48 -14.16 -2.29 -13.40
C LEU A 48 -12.67 -2.55 -13.69
N ARG A 49 -12.36 -3.47 -14.61
CA ARG A 49 -10.97 -3.71 -15.04
C ARG A 49 -10.38 -2.49 -15.74
N ALA A 50 -11.16 -1.83 -16.60
CA ALA A 50 -10.74 -0.60 -17.27
C ALA A 50 -10.49 0.53 -16.26
N GLU A 51 -11.38 0.69 -15.29
CA GLU A 51 -11.24 1.69 -14.22
C GLU A 51 -10.00 1.44 -13.35
N VAL A 52 -9.77 0.19 -12.92
CA VAL A 52 -8.57 -0.17 -12.16
C VAL A 52 -7.29 0.06 -12.97
N ALA A 53 -7.31 -0.19 -14.28
CA ALA A 53 -6.17 0.09 -15.14
C ALA A 53 -5.89 1.60 -15.22
N ALA A 54 -6.93 2.42 -15.38
CA ALA A 54 -6.82 3.88 -15.39
C ALA A 54 -6.28 4.42 -14.05
N LEU A 55 -6.86 4.00 -12.93
CA LEU A 55 -6.41 4.41 -11.59
C LEU A 55 -4.96 3.99 -11.30
N ARG A 56 -4.54 2.81 -11.77
CA ARG A 56 -3.14 2.37 -11.63
C ARG A 56 -2.19 3.23 -12.44
N ALA A 57 -2.59 3.66 -13.64
CA ALA A 57 -1.80 4.57 -14.46
C ALA A 57 -1.68 5.95 -13.78
N GLU A 58 -2.79 6.52 -13.30
CA GLU A 58 -2.79 7.79 -12.56
C GLU A 58 -1.90 7.75 -11.32
N ARG A 59 -2.00 6.68 -10.53
CA ARG A 59 -1.13 6.46 -9.35
C ARG A 59 0.34 6.38 -9.75
N HIS A 60 0.66 5.73 -10.87
CA HIS A 60 2.04 5.63 -11.34
C HIS A 60 2.60 7.01 -11.68
N THR A 61 1.86 7.82 -12.45
CA THR A 61 2.25 9.20 -12.76
C THR A 61 2.43 10.05 -11.50
N THR A 62 1.52 9.92 -10.54
CA THR A 62 1.61 10.67 -9.27
C THR A 62 2.83 10.25 -8.46
N ASN A 63 3.13 8.95 -8.39
CA ASN A 63 4.31 8.46 -7.70
C ASN A 63 5.60 8.94 -8.37
N GLU A 64 5.66 8.98 -9.69
CA GLU A 64 6.82 9.52 -10.41
C GLU A 64 7.02 11.02 -10.10
N ALA A 65 5.95 11.80 -10.12
CA ALA A 65 6.01 13.21 -9.74
C ALA A 65 6.47 13.42 -8.29
N LEU A 66 5.99 12.59 -7.36
CA LEU A 66 6.43 12.62 -5.97
C LEU A 66 7.91 12.23 -5.83
N ASP A 67 8.36 11.22 -6.56
CA ASP A 67 9.76 10.80 -6.56
C ASP A 67 10.69 11.91 -7.06
N ASP A 68 10.28 12.66 -8.09
CA ASP A 68 11.01 13.82 -8.57
C ASP A 68 11.09 14.94 -7.52
N VAL A 69 9.98 15.26 -6.85
CA VAL A 69 9.94 16.25 -5.76
C VAL A 69 10.84 15.81 -4.59
N VAL A 70 10.80 14.52 -4.22
CA VAL A 70 11.66 13.98 -3.16
C VAL A 70 13.13 14.05 -3.57
N ARG A 71 13.45 13.76 -4.84
CA ARG A 71 14.82 13.88 -5.38
C ARG A 71 15.30 15.32 -5.31
N GLU A 72 14.47 16.28 -5.70
CA GLU A 72 14.78 17.70 -5.62
C GLU A 72 14.99 18.15 -4.16
N LEU A 73 14.11 17.75 -3.24
CA LEU A 73 14.23 18.10 -1.83
C LEU A 73 15.53 17.54 -1.23
N ARG A 74 15.93 16.32 -1.61
CA ARG A 74 17.21 15.73 -1.20
C ARG A 74 18.39 16.50 -1.77
N ALA A 75 18.34 16.90 -3.05
CA ALA A 75 19.38 17.71 -3.68
C ALA A 75 19.51 19.10 -3.03
N ARG A 76 18.41 19.71 -2.60
CA ARG A 76 18.42 20.98 -1.84
C ARG A 76 18.95 20.80 -0.41
N LYS A 77 18.69 19.64 0.19
CA LYS A 77 19.02 19.32 1.58
C LYS A 77 20.43 18.76 1.77
N THR A 78 21.20 18.50 0.71
CA THR A 78 22.61 18.10 0.87
C THR A 78 23.30 19.13 1.76
N PRO A 79 23.67 18.77 3.00
CA PRO A 79 24.22 19.72 3.93
C PRO A 79 25.57 20.15 3.37
N ASP A 80 25.74 21.45 3.19
CA ASP A 80 27.07 22.02 2.98
C ASP A 80 27.96 21.56 4.16
N PRO A 81 28.96 20.71 3.89
CA PRO A 81 29.79 20.15 4.96
C PRO A 81 30.54 21.27 5.68
N ASP A 82 30.84 22.37 5.00
CA ASP A 82 31.54 23.52 5.57
C ASP A 82 30.62 24.29 6.52
N ARG A 83 29.33 24.44 6.17
CA ARG A 83 28.34 25.07 7.05
C ARG A 83 28.01 24.21 8.28
N SER A 84 28.03 22.88 8.11
CA SER A 84 27.86 21.92 9.21
C SER A 84 29.07 21.94 10.15
N ALA A 85 30.28 21.98 9.57
CA ALA A 85 31.52 22.13 10.32
C ALA A 85 31.57 23.46 11.06
N GLU A 86 31.19 24.59 10.42
CA GLU A 86 31.16 25.90 11.07
C GLU A 86 30.17 25.94 12.24
N LYS A 87 28.99 25.30 12.10
CA LYS A 87 28.02 25.19 13.18
C LYS A 87 28.55 24.33 14.34
N LEU A 88 29.22 23.22 14.05
CA LEU A 88 29.86 22.38 15.07
C LEU A 88 31.02 23.10 15.74
N SER A 89 31.87 23.80 14.98
CA SER A 89 32.94 24.64 15.48
C SER A 89 32.41 25.77 16.36
N ARG A 90 31.24 26.34 16.06
CA ARG A 90 30.58 27.35 16.90
C ARG A 90 30.04 26.77 18.22
N ILE A 91 29.52 25.55 18.20
CA ILE A 91 29.02 24.85 19.41
C ILE A 91 30.18 24.36 20.29
N LEU A 92 31.27 23.93 19.67
CA LEU A 92 32.47 23.42 20.34
C LEU A 92 33.49 24.53 20.67
N ALA A 93 33.28 25.76 20.19
CA ALA A 93 34.12 26.88 20.54
C ALA A 93 34.07 27.10 22.06
N PRO A 94 35.22 27.25 22.73
CA PRO A 94 35.23 27.54 24.16
C PRO A 94 34.51 28.87 24.40
N SER A 95 33.40 28.80 25.12
CA SER A 95 32.68 30.00 25.56
C SER A 95 33.65 30.88 26.34
N PRO A 96 33.70 32.21 26.10
CA PRO A 96 34.45 33.10 26.97
C PRO A 96 33.95 32.89 28.39
N ALA A 97 34.90 32.64 29.31
CA ALA A 97 34.63 32.42 30.71
C ALA A 97 33.90 33.65 31.28
N GLY A 98 32.59 33.55 31.40
CA GLY A 98 31.74 34.61 31.88
C GLY A 98 30.28 34.25 31.64
N GLU A 99 29.63 33.78 32.71
CA GLU A 99 28.18 33.59 32.84
C GLU A 99 27.62 32.32 32.17
N HIS A 100 27.68 31.22 32.94
CA HIS A 100 26.88 30.02 32.70
C HIS A 100 25.40 30.32 32.94
N GLU A 101 24.67 30.84 31.95
CA GLU A 101 23.24 30.58 31.87
C GLU A 101 23.04 29.17 31.32
N VAL A 102 22.92 28.22 32.24
CA VAL A 102 22.48 26.87 31.96
C VAL A 102 21.02 26.94 31.54
N PHE A 103 20.76 27.17 30.25
CA PHE A 103 19.43 26.94 29.67
C PHE A 103 19.18 25.43 29.60
N VAL A 104 18.74 24.87 30.72
CA VAL A 104 18.14 23.54 30.73
C VAL A 104 16.79 23.66 30.05
N HIS A 105 16.70 23.35 28.76
CA HIS A 105 15.43 23.23 28.06
C HIS A 105 14.68 21.98 28.54
N HIS A 106 14.07 22.06 29.72
CA HIS A 106 13.04 21.10 30.13
C HIS A 106 11.70 21.53 29.54
N SER A 107 11.40 21.09 28.33
CA SER A 107 10.02 21.10 27.85
C SER A 107 9.29 19.90 28.45
N TYR A 108 8.75 20.07 29.66
CA TYR A 108 7.75 19.15 30.18
C TYR A 108 6.49 19.25 29.31
N LEU A 109 6.36 18.34 28.34
CA LEU A 109 5.04 17.96 27.86
C LEU A 109 4.42 17.11 28.95
N VAL A 110 3.48 17.72 29.68
CA VAL A 110 2.66 17.08 30.71
C VAL A 110 2.12 15.74 30.18
N GLY A 111 2.65 14.61 30.68
CA GLY A 111 2.03 13.30 30.46
C GLY A 111 2.93 12.06 30.40
N HIS A 112 4.26 12.17 30.24
CA HIS A 112 5.14 10.99 30.07
C HIS A 112 6.25 10.83 31.12
N ASP A 113 6.19 11.57 32.24
CA ASP A 113 7.05 11.30 33.39
C ASP A 113 6.47 10.18 34.26
N LEU A 114 6.78 8.93 33.93
CA LEU A 114 6.87 7.87 34.92
C LEU A 114 8.02 6.92 34.54
N PRO A 115 9.00 6.67 35.43
CA PRO A 115 9.96 5.60 35.23
C PRO A 115 9.28 4.23 35.36
N GLU A 116 9.71 3.28 34.53
CA GLU A 116 9.26 1.89 34.56
C GLU A 116 9.64 1.23 35.88
N THR A 117 8.68 1.03 36.79
CA THR A 117 8.87 0.16 37.95
C THR A 117 7.94 -1.03 37.87
N GLY A 118 8.46 -2.15 37.37
CA GLY A 118 7.99 -3.49 37.73
C GLY A 118 7.52 -4.35 36.57
N GLY A 119 8.44 -5.16 36.02
CA GLY A 119 8.12 -6.39 35.30
C GLY A 119 7.51 -7.48 36.20
N PRO A 120 7.35 -8.71 35.70
CA PRO A 120 6.10 -9.46 35.68
C PRO A 120 5.80 -10.29 36.94
N ARG A 121 4.50 -10.48 37.23
CA ARG A 121 3.91 -11.73 37.72
C ARG A 121 2.48 -11.87 37.23
#